data_AF-A0A1W5D6X6-F1
#
_entry.id   AF-A0A1W5D6X6-F1
#
_cell.length_a   1.000
_cell.length_b   1.000
_cell.length_c   1.000
_cell.angle_alpha   90.00
_cell.angle_beta   90.00
_cell.angle_gamma   90.00
#
_symmetry.space_group_name_H-M   'P 1'
#
loop_
_entity.id
_entity.type
_entity.pdbx_description
1 polymer ?
#
loop_
_entity_poly.entity_id
_entity_poly.type
_entity_poly.pdbx_seq_one_letter_code
_entity_poly.pdbx_strand_id
1 'polypeptide(L)'
;MSSNVGLTTPRGSGTSGYVQRNLSHLRPRDNFAPYPKDLDSIKHRQRQPDKEILNHDRLREVEVKVFDLRDRLEDEGVDEDEIEAQTDALRKKLLADTDGAKNSGRALKPHQVHELAKAKIDETERLRRALGIRADYEEGGHWRKQEERLRDATLEKGREEGRREEGA
;
A
#
# COMPACT_ATOMS: atom_id res chain seq x y z
N MET A 1 -4.83 -30.63 -41.82
CA MET A 1 -5.62 -31.74 -41.22
C MET A 1 -6.73 -31.11 -40.40
N SER A 2 -7.99 -31.51 -40.61
CA SER A 2 -9.09 -31.04 -39.75
C SER A 2 -8.80 -31.45 -38.32
N SER A 3 -9.11 -30.60 -37.35
CA SER A 3 -8.83 -30.81 -35.92
C SER A 3 -9.72 -31.92 -35.32
N ASN A 4 -9.65 -33.14 -35.87
CA ASN A 4 -10.56 -34.25 -35.57
C ASN A 4 -12.06 -33.92 -35.75
N VAL A 5 -12.38 -32.95 -36.62
CA VAL A 5 -13.76 -32.55 -36.93
C VAL A 5 -14.08 -32.94 -38.38
N GLY A 6 -15.23 -33.61 -38.58
CA GLY A 6 -15.72 -34.01 -39.90
C GLY A 6 -15.76 -35.53 -40.14
N LEU A 7 -16.02 -35.91 -41.39
CA LEU A 7 -15.99 -37.31 -41.83
C LEU A 7 -14.56 -37.73 -42.25
N THR A 8 -14.19 -38.98 -42.00
CA THR A 8 -12.91 -39.56 -42.44
C THR A 8 -12.83 -39.69 -43.95
N THR A 9 -13.93 -40.07 -44.61
CA THR A 9 -14.09 -40.03 -46.07
C THR A 9 -15.51 -39.58 -46.45
N PRO A 10 -15.70 -38.79 -47.52
CA PRO A 10 -17.04 -38.40 -47.99
C PRO A 10 -17.83 -39.53 -48.66
N ARG A 11 -17.15 -40.60 -49.10
CA ARG A 11 -17.75 -41.74 -49.82
C ARG A 11 -18.72 -42.51 -48.92
N GLY A 12 -19.93 -42.76 -49.40
CA GLY A 12 -20.98 -43.44 -48.64
C GLY A 12 -21.81 -42.53 -47.73
N SER A 13 -21.41 -41.27 -47.51
CA SER A 13 -22.18 -40.31 -46.69
C SER A 13 -23.34 -39.64 -47.45
N GLY A 14 -23.37 -39.76 -48.79
CA GLY A 14 -24.36 -39.08 -49.63
C GLY A 14 -24.22 -37.56 -49.70
N THR A 15 -23.13 -36.98 -49.19
CA THR A 15 -22.85 -35.53 -49.18
C THR A 15 -21.46 -35.21 -49.75
N SER A 16 -21.17 -33.93 -49.98
CA SER A 16 -19.87 -33.47 -50.49
C SER A 16 -18.72 -33.57 -49.47
N GLY A 17 -19.01 -33.86 -48.20
CA GLY A 17 -18.01 -33.88 -47.13
C GLY A 17 -17.48 -32.51 -46.70
N TYR A 18 -18.14 -31.41 -47.13
CA TYR A 18 -17.76 -30.06 -46.76
C TYR A 18 -18.13 -29.75 -45.30
N VAL A 19 -17.15 -29.33 -44.49
CA VAL A 19 -17.34 -29.03 -43.06
C VAL A 19 -17.21 -27.52 -42.83
N GLN A 20 -18.29 -26.89 -42.39
CA GLN A 20 -18.31 -25.48 -42.03
C GLN A 20 -18.10 -25.31 -40.51
N ARG A 21 -17.29 -24.33 -40.11
CA ARG A 21 -17.17 -23.94 -38.71
C ARG A 21 -18.48 -23.32 -38.20
N ASN A 22 -18.89 -23.67 -36.98
CA ASN A 22 -20.04 -23.03 -36.35
C ASN A 22 -19.70 -21.58 -35.98
N LEU A 23 -20.40 -20.61 -36.57
CA LEU A 23 -20.22 -19.18 -36.32
C LEU A 23 -20.72 -18.73 -34.94
N SER A 24 -21.68 -19.46 -34.37
CA SER A 24 -22.28 -19.18 -33.06
C SER A 24 -21.55 -19.89 -31.92
N HIS A 25 -20.50 -20.67 -32.21
CA HIS A 25 -19.73 -21.34 -31.16
C HIS A 25 -18.85 -20.33 -30.41
N LEU A 26 -19.27 -19.97 -29.20
CA LEU A 26 -18.51 -19.11 -28.30
C LEU A 26 -17.27 -19.87 -27.81
N ARG A 27 -16.09 -19.47 -28.25
CA ARG A 27 -14.84 -19.98 -27.68
C ARG A 27 -14.77 -19.55 -26.21
N PRO A 28 -14.46 -20.46 -25.26
CA PRO A 28 -14.14 -20.06 -23.90
C PRO A 28 -13.07 -18.97 -23.97
N ARG A 29 -13.35 -17.82 -23.36
CA ARG A 29 -12.33 -16.77 -23.21
C ARG A 29 -11.23 -17.37 -22.35
N ASP A 30 -9.97 -17.13 -22.73
CA ASP A 30 -8.88 -17.33 -21.79
C ASP A 30 -9.25 -16.55 -20.53
N ASN A 31 -9.41 -17.26 -19.42
CA ASN A 31 -9.71 -16.66 -18.14
C ASN A 31 -8.50 -15.80 -17.75
N PHE A 32 -8.46 -14.58 -18.26
CA PHE A 32 -7.68 -13.50 -17.67
C PHE A 32 -8.33 -13.27 -16.32
N ALA A 33 -7.88 -14.04 -15.32
CA ALA A 33 -8.34 -13.86 -13.95
C ALA A 33 -8.14 -12.38 -13.64
N PRO A 34 -9.20 -11.61 -13.40
CA PRO A 34 -9.09 -10.16 -13.20
C PRO A 34 -8.42 -9.82 -11.86
N TYR A 35 -8.03 -10.85 -11.10
CA TYR A 35 -7.39 -10.75 -9.81
C TYR A 35 -5.93 -11.19 -9.90
N PRO A 36 -5.01 -10.40 -9.32
CA PRO A 36 -3.62 -10.81 -9.20
C PRO A 36 -3.55 -12.11 -8.40
N LYS A 37 -2.81 -13.10 -8.91
CA LYS A 37 -2.56 -14.38 -8.22
C LYS A 37 -1.53 -14.25 -7.09
N ASP A 38 -0.88 -13.09 -6.99
CA ASP A 38 0.15 -12.81 -6.01
C ASP A 38 -0.51 -12.60 -4.65
N LEU A 39 -0.44 -13.62 -3.78
CA LEU A 39 -0.97 -13.57 -2.41
C LEU A 39 -0.37 -12.41 -1.60
N ASP A 40 0.85 -11.98 -1.93
CA ASP A 40 1.50 -10.81 -1.33
C ASP A 40 0.81 -9.49 -1.66
N SER A 41 0.15 -9.38 -2.82
CA SER A 41 -0.61 -8.18 -3.19
C SER A 41 -1.93 -8.04 -2.42
N ILE A 42 -2.40 -9.14 -1.80
CA ILE A 42 -3.64 -9.19 -1.01
C ILE A 42 -3.39 -8.76 0.44
N LYS A 43 -2.12 -8.70 0.88
CA LYS A 43 -1.77 -8.25 2.24
C LYS A 43 -2.21 -6.79 2.42
N HIS A 44 -3.05 -6.55 3.44
CA HIS A 44 -3.53 -5.21 3.75
C HIS A 44 -2.37 -4.33 4.23
N ARG A 45 -1.81 -3.52 3.34
CA ARG A 45 -0.76 -2.55 3.68
C ARG A 45 -1.38 -1.20 4.00
N GLN A 46 -1.01 -0.64 5.15
CA GLN A 46 -1.39 0.73 5.49
C GLN A 46 -0.84 1.69 4.43
N ARG A 47 -1.70 2.55 3.89
CA ARG A 47 -1.28 3.58 2.92
C ARG A 47 -0.38 4.58 3.63
N GLN A 48 0.83 4.74 3.12
CA GLN A 48 1.79 5.70 3.67
C GLN A 48 1.41 7.12 3.23
N PRO A 49 1.57 8.13 4.10
CA PRO A 49 1.42 9.52 3.71
C PRO A 49 2.51 9.91 2.70
N ASP A 50 2.16 10.78 1.76
CA ASP A 50 3.10 11.27 0.77
C ASP A 50 3.98 12.37 1.38
N LYS A 51 5.29 12.23 1.25
CA LYS A 51 6.26 13.20 1.79
C LYS A 51 6.22 14.51 1.03
N GLU A 52 5.95 14.47 -0.28
CA GLU A 52 5.90 15.67 -1.11
C GLU A 52 4.72 16.55 -0.71
N ILE A 53 3.56 15.95 -0.48
CA ILE A 53 2.36 16.66 -0.05
C ILE A 53 2.55 17.27 1.34
N LEU A 54 3.15 16.53 2.28
CA LEU A 54 3.46 17.06 3.61
C LEU A 54 4.42 18.25 3.55
N ASN A 55 5.43 18.19 2.69
CA ASN A 55 6.37 19.30 2.52
C ASN A 55 5.69 20.50 1.86
N HIS A 56 4.84 20.26 0.86
CA HIS A 56 4.08 21.31 0.19
C HIS A 56 3.16 22.05 1.18
N ASP A 57 2.40 21.31 2.00
CA ASP A 57 1.51 21.92 2.98
C ASP A 57 2.28 22.76 4.01
N ARG A 58 3.44 22.27 4.45
CA ARG A 58 4.34 23.01 5.35
C ARG A 58 4.87 24.30 4.73
N LEU A 59 5.33 24.27 3.47
CA LEU A 59 5.79 25.46 2.76
C LEU A 59 4.64 26.45 2.51
N ARG A 60 3.46 25.92 2.17
CA ARG A 60 2.25 26.73 1.99
C ARG A 60 1.88 27.48 3.27
N GLU A 61 1.99 26.87 4.44
CA GLU A 61 1.74 27.57 5.71
C GLU A 61 2.71 28.74 5.95
N VAL A 62 3.97 28.63 5.49
CA VAL A 62 4.94 29.72 5.55
C VAL A 62 4.53 30.85 4.61
N GLU A 63 4.27 30.53 3.34
CA GLU A 63 3.93 31.52 2.33
C GLU A 63 2.60 32.23 2.64
N VAL A 64 1.61 31.54 3.21
CA VAL A 64 0.37 32.19 3.68
C VAL A 64 0.67 33.27 4.72
N LYS A 65 1.57 33.01 5.68
CA LYS A 65 1.93 34.01 6.69
C LYS A 65 2.74 35.18 6.11
N VAL A 66 3.59 34.90 5.12
CA VAL A 66 4.33 35.94 4.38
C VAL A 66 3.36 36.82 3.60
N PHE A 67 2.37 36.21 2.95
CA PHE A 67 1.32 36.90 2.22
C PHE A 67 0.45 37.76 3.15
N ASP A 68 0.01 37.22 4.28
CA ASP A 68 -0.73 37.99 5.29
C ASP A 68 0.05 39.21 5.81
N LEU A 69 1.38 39.14 5.91
CA LEU A 69 2.22 40.28 6.29
C LEU A 69 2.28 41.31 5.16
N ARG A 70 2.48 40.85 3.93
CA ARG A 70 2.53 41.70 2.75
C ARG A 70 1.24 42.52 2.62
N ASP A 71 0.08 41.87 2.66
CA ASP A 71 -1.22 42.54 2.57
C ASP A 71 -1.36 43.66 3.62
N ARG A 72 -0.90 43.42 4.86
CA ARG A 72 -0.94 44.43 5.92
C ARG A 72 -0.04 45.63 5.64
N LEU A 73 1.18 45.39 5.15
CA LEU A 73 2.11 46.47 4.86
C LEU A 73 1.68 47.30 3.63
N GLU A 74 1.05 46.65 2.65
CA GLU A 74 0.42 47.33 1.51
C GLU A 74 -0.75 48.21 1.97
N ASP A 75 -1.61 47.73 2.87
CA ASP A 75 -2.69 48.52 3.48
C ASP A 75 -2.18 49.70 4.32
N GLU A 76 -1.01 49.55 4.97
CA GLU A 76 -0.34 50.60 5.74
C GLU A 76 0.39 51.63 4.85
N GLY A 77 0.54 51.36 3.55
CA GLY A 77 1.16 52.26 2.58
C GLY A 77 2.69 52.32 2.69
N VAL A 78 3.34 51.23 3.10
CA VAL A 78 4.80 51.10 3.18
C VAL A 78 5.41 50.99 1.77
N ASP A 79 6.65 51.45 1.60
CA ASP A 79 7.37 51.35 0.33
C ASP A 79 7.67 49.88 -0.06
N GLU A 80 7.62 49.58 -1.37
CA GLU A 80 7.73 48.22 -1.90
C GLU A 80 9.06 47.52 -1.53
N ASP A 81 10.16 48.28 -1.49
CA ASP A 81 11.48 47.78 -1.08
C ASP A 81 11.51 47.35 0.40
N GLU A 82 10.81 48.09 1.28
CA GLU A 82 10.73 47.77 2.70
C GLU A 82 9.82 46.56 2.94
N ILE A 83 8.75 46.43 2.16
CA ILE A 83 7.84 45.27 2.16
C ILE A 83 8.63 44.00 1.80
N GLU A 84 9.44 44.04 0.74
CA GLU A 84 10.25 42.88 0.32
C GLU A 84 11.27 42.48 1.39
N ALA A 85 11.97 43.45 2.00
CA ALA A 85 12.93 43.18 3.06
C ALA A 85 12.29 42.53 4.29
N GLN A 86 11.11 43.01 4.72
CA GLN A 86 10.40 42.47 5.88
C GLN A 86 9.81 41.08 5.60
N THR A 87 9.23 40.87 4.43
CA THR A 87 8.65 39.58 4.01
C THR A 87 9.72 38.50 3.86
N ASP A 88 10.89 38.83 3.31
CA ASP A 88 12.03 37.90 3.21
C ASP A 88 12.64 37.57 4.57
N ALA A 89 12.75 38.54 5.47
CA ALA A 89 13.18 38.30 6.83
C ALA A 89 12.23 37.33 7.55
N LEU A 90 10.92 37.53 7.39
CA LEU A 90 9.91 36.64 7.96
C LEU A 90 9.93 35.24 7.32
N ARG A 91 10.10 35.14 6.00
CA ARG A 91 10.25 33.86 5.27
C ARG A 91 11.43 33.06 5.81
N LYS A 92 12.61 33.67 5.94
CA LYS A 92 13.82 33.00 6.49
C LYS A 92 13.61 32.52 7.92
N LYS A 93 12.97 33.34 8.77
CA LYS A 93 12.67 33.00 10.16
C LYS A 93 11.72 31.79 10.24
N LEU A 94 10.62 31.82 9.50
CA LEU A 94 9.63 30.74 9.52
C LEU A 94 10.17 29.44 8.94
N LEU A 95 10.98 29.49 7.88
CA LEU A 95 11.63 28.29 7.36
C LEU A 95 12.51 27.63 8.43
N ALA A 96 13.34 28.41 9.13
CA ALA A 96 14.18 27.92 10.23
C ALA A 96 13.36 27.33 11.40
N ASP A 97 12.28 28.01 11.80
CA ASP A 97 11.40 27.54 12.89
C ASP A 97 10.70 26.23 12.52
N THR A 98 10.27 26.10 11.26
CA THR A 98 9.55 24.90 10.82
C THR A 98 10.45 23.65 10.81
N ASP A 99 11.76 23.81 10.61
CA ASP A 99 12.71 22.67 10.63
C ASP A 99 12.91 22.11 12.04
N GLY A 100 12.77 22.96 13.06
CA GLY A 100 12.85 22.58 14.48
C GLY A 100 11.52 22.19 15.11
N ALA A 101 10.40 22.65 14.56
CA ALA A 101 9.07 22.43 15.12
C ALA A 101 8.55 21.01 14.86
N LYS A 102 8.62 20.15 15.87
CA LYS A 102 7.82 18.92 15.89
C LYS A 102 6.35 19.30 16.04
N ASN A 103 5.54 19.00 15.01
CA ASN A 103 4.11 19.28 14.88
C ASN A 103 3.39 19.39 16.24
N SER A 104 3.17 20.64 16.65
CA SER A 104 2.59 21.00 17.93
C SER A 104 1.07 20.88 17.87
N GLY A 105 0.51 19.75 18.32
CA GLY A 105 -0.83 19.61 18.93
C GLY A 105 -2.06 20.23 18.22
N ARG A 106 -1.93 20.72 16.98
CA ARG A 106 -3.00 21.41 16.27
C ARG A 106 -4.01 20.38 15.83
N ALA A 107 -5.28 20.62 16.14
CA ALA A 107 -6.36 19.80 15.62
C ALA A 107 -6.33 19.85 14.09
N LEU A 108 -5.99 18.73 13.47
CA LEU A 108 -5.91 18.58 12.03
C LEU A 108 -7.31 18.69 11.44
N LYS A 109 -7.42 19.40 10.32
CA LYS A 109 -8.68 19.57 9.62
C LYS A 109 -9.02 18.28 8.84
N PRO A 110 -10.30 17.98 8.59
CA PRO A 110 -10.71 16.75 7.89
C PRO A 110 -10.09 16.57 6.49
N HIS A 111 -9.74 17.66 5.82
CA HIS A 111 -9.14 17.63 4.48
C HIS A 111 -7.62 17.38 4.48
N GLN A 112 -6.94 17.43 5.63
CA GLN A 112 -5.51 17.19 5.75
C GLN A 112 -5.22 15.69 5.86
N VAL A 113 -5.59 14.93 4.83
CA VAL A 113 -5.60 13.45 4.84
C VAL A 113 -4.21 12.87 5.11
N HIS A 114 -3.15 13.46 4.55
CA HIS A 114 -1.78 12.97 4.72
C HIS A 114 -1.22 13.26 6.11
N GLU A 115 -1.51 14.43 6.68
CA GLU A 115 -1.12 14.76 8.06
C GLU A 115 -1.88 13.87 9.05
N LEU A 116 -3.18 13.65 8.83
CA LEU A 116 -4.00 12.73 9.63
C LEU A 116 -3.47 11.30 9.56
N ALA A 117 -3.11 10.83 8.37
CA ALA A 117 -2.52 9.51 8.19
C ALA A 117 -1.18 9.37 8.92
N LYS A 118 -0.30 10.38 8.82
CA LYS A 118 0.97 10.42 9.54
C LYS A 118 0.75 10.38 11.06
N ALA A 119 -0.11 11.26 11.58
CA ALA A 119 -0.46 11.29 12.99
C ALA A 119 -1.04 9.96 13.47
N LYS A 120 -1.87 9.32 12.65
CA LYS A 120 -2.45 8.02 12.98
C LYS A 120 -1.43 6.90 13.03
N ILE A 121 -0.45 6.91 12.13
CA ILE A 121 0.67 5.96 12.15
C ILE A 121 1.49 6.15 13.43
N ASP A 122 1.82 7.39 13.79
CA ASP A 122 2.57 7.70 15.01
C ASP A 122 1.80 7.29 16.28
N GLU A 123 0.49 7.56 16.34
CA GLU A 123 -0.40 7.10 17.42
C GLU A 123 -0.43 5.58 17.53
N THR A 124 -0.59 4.89 16.39
CA THR A 124 -0.67 3.43 16.34
C THR A 124 0.67 2.82 16.74
N GLU A 125 1.79 3.43 16.34
CA GLU A 125 3.11 3.00 16.75
C GLU A 125 3.34 3.19 18.26
N ARG A 126 2.89 4.31 18.81
CA ARG A 126 2.92 4.57 20.25
C ARG A 126 2.08 3.54 21.02
N LEU A 127 0.89 3.21 20.52
CA LEU A 127 0.03 2.17 21.08
C LEU A 127 0.68 0.80 20.99
N ARG A 128 1.26 0.43 19.84
CA ARG A 128 2.02 -0.82 19.65
C ARG A 128 3.11 -0.98 20.70
N ARG A 129 3.90 0.07 20.92
CA ARG A 129 4.96 0.09 21.94
C ARG A 129 4.39 -0.04 23.35
N ALA A 130 3.29 0.66 23.65
CA ALA A 130 2.63 0.60 24.96
C ALA A 130 2.07 -0.80 25.27
N LEU A 131 1.54 -1.50 24.26
CA LEU A 131 1.06 -2.87 24.37
C LEU A 131 2.18 -3.92 24.37
N GLY A 132 3.45 -3.51 24.27
CA GLY A 132 4.60 -4.43 24.26
C GLY A 132 4.71 -5.28 22.99
N ILE A 133 4.01 -4.92 21.91
CA ILE A 133 4.06 -5.64 20.65
C ILE A 133 5.39 -5.32 19.97
N ARG A 134 6.17 -6.36 19.61
CA ARG A 134 7.48 -6.21 18.96
C ARG A 134 7.33 -5.60 17.56
N ALA A 135 8.37 -4.96 17.04
CA ALA A 135 8.32 -4.32 15.72
C ALA A 135 8.17 -5.34 14.59
N ASP A 136 8.78 -6.52 14.79
CA ASP A 136 8.76 -7.62 13.83
C ASP A 136 7.57 -8.57 14.05
N TYR A 137 6.50 -8.08 14.67
CA TYR A 137 5.30 -8.90 14.89
C TYR A 137 4.60 -9.16 13.56
N GLU A 138 4.65 -10.42 13.11
CA GLU A 138 3.88 -10.88 11.96
C GLU A 138 2.52 -11.42 12.41
N GLU A 139 1.46 -10.92 11.78
CA GLU A 139 0.11 -11.45 11.96
C GLU A 139 0.08 -12.95 11.63
N GLY A 140 -0.50 -13.76 12.53
CA GLY A 140 -0.51 -15.22 12.39
C GLY A 140 0.77 -15.92 12.85
N GLY A 141 1.86 -15.20 13.18
CA GLY A 141 3.13 -15.79 13.61
C GLY A 141 3.02 -16.65 14.87
N HIS A 142 2.10 -16.30 15.78
CA HIS A 142 1.81 -17.11 16.96
C HIS A 142 1.21 -18.49 16.61
N TRP A 143 0.25 -18.53 15.68
CA TRP A 143 -0.36 -19.78 15.22
C TRP A 143 0.60 -20.64 14.41
N ARG A 144 1.40 -20.04 13.51
CA ARG A 144 2.42 -20.77 12.74
C ARG A 144 3.45 -21.44 13.64
N LYS A 145 3.93 -20.73 14.65
CA LYS A 145 4.89 -21.28 15.62
C LYS A 145 4.29 -22.42 16.45
N GLN A 146 2.98 -22.39 16.71
CA GLN A 146 2.28 -23.47 17.40
C GLN A 146 2.12 -24.71 16.50
N GLU A 147 1.73 -24.52 15.24
CA GLU A 147 1.66 -25.60 14.25
C GLU A 147 3.03 -26.24 14.00
N GLU A 148 4.08 -25.44 13.87
CA GLU A 148 5.45 -25.91 13.68
C GLU A 148 5.92 -26.75 14.87
N ARG A 149 5.73 -26.26 16.10
CA ARG A 149 6.02 -27.06 17.31
C ARG A 149 5.24 -28.37 17.36
N LEU A 150 3.96 -28.35 16.98
CA LEU A 150 3.13 -29.55 16.94
C LEU A 150 3.67 -30.56 15.93
N ARG A 151 4.07 -30.10 14.74
CA ARG A 151 4.68 -30.93 13.68
C ARG A 151 6.03 -31.50 14.09
N ASP A 152 6.89 -30.68 14.67
CA ASP A 152 8.20 -31.13 15.15
C ASP A 152 8.05 -32.18 16.25
N ALA A 153 7.10 -31.99 17.18
CA ALA A 153 6.82 -32.95 18.23
C ALA A 153 6.27 -34.29 17.69
N THR A 154 5.46 -34.28 16.61
CA THR A 154 5.02 -35.53 15.96
C THR A 154 6.15 -36.22 15.20
N LEU A 155 7.01 -35.47 14.51
CA LEU A 155 8.18 -36.02 13.82
C LEU A 155 9.19 -36.63 14.81
N GLU A 156 9.41 -35.99 15.95
CA GLU A 156 10.30 -36.47 16.99
C GLU A 156 9.78 -37.77 17.63
N LYS A 157 8.47 -37.83 17.93
CA LYS A 157 7.82 -39.07 18.39
C LYS A 157 7.95 -40.21 17.38
N GLY A 158 7.72 -39.95 16.09
CA GLY A 158 7.88 -40.97 15.04
C GLY A 158 9.33 -41.46 14.91
N ARG A 159 10.33 -40.60 15.15
CA ARG A 159 11.75 -40.99 15.17
C ARG A 159 12.12 -41.82 16.40
N GLU A 160 11.55 -41.51 17.57
CA GLU A 160 11.73 -42.32 18.78
C GLU A 160 11.10 -43.71 18.66
N GLU A 161 9.92 -43.80 18.06
CA GLU A 161 9.23 -45.07 17.80
C GLU A 161 10.03 -45.94 16.82
N GLY A 162 10.51 -45.37 15.71
CA GLY A 162 11.36 -46.09 14.76
C GLY A 162 12.69 -46.59 15.36
N ARG A 163 13.32 -45.80 16.25
CA ARG A 163 14.53 -46.25 16.99
C ARG A 163 14.27 -47.37 17.99
N ARG A 164 13.06 -47.43 18.56
CA ARG A 164 12.67 -48.53 19.46
C ARG A 164 12.38 -49.82 18.69
N GLU A 165 11.85 -49.71 17.47
CA GLU A 165 11.62 -50.87 16.59
C GLU A 165 12.91 -51.42 15.96
N GLU A 166 13.89 -50.58 15.62
CA GLU A 166 15.20 -51.04 15.10
C GLU A 166 16.16 -51.58 16.18
N GLY A 167 15.89 -51.28 17.45
CA GLY A 167 16.69 -51.72 18.60
C GLY A 167 16.25 -53.03 19.25
N ALA A 168 15.20 -53.68 18.73
CA ALA A 168 14.66 -54.97 19.18
C ALA A 168 15.00 -56.09 18.18
#